data_AF-A0A7W1FLT9-F1
#
_entry.id   AF-A0A7W1FLT9-F1
#
_cell.length_a   1.000
_cell.length_b   1.000
_cell.length_c   1.000
_cell.angle_alpha   90.00
_cell.angle_beta   90.00
_cell.angle_gamma   90.00
#
_symmetry.space_group_name_H-M   'P 1'
#
loop_
_entity.id
_entity.type
_entity.pdbx_description
1 polymer ?
#
loop_
_entity_poly.entity_id
_entity_poly.type
_entity_poly.pdbx_seq_one_letter_code
_entity_poly.pdbx_strand_id
1 'polypeptide(L)'
;MPLADGSIPIPGYHRICTRCQKWHEPGDGSMVLPHKNTNIQQAFQAAKILGGVDPLVFVCFQCQRFRKMRFSILVGTALALIAAVLILEKIGIIK
;
A
#
# COMPACT_ATOMS: atom_id res chain seq x y z
N MET A 1 18.76 -4.33 -2.54
CA MET A 1 18.87 -5.50 -3.42
C MET A 1 19.13 -4.95 -4.79
N PRO A 2 20.26 -5.30 -5.42
CA PRO A 2 20.48 -4.99 -6.84
C PRO A 2 19.30 -5.54 -7.66
N LEU A 3 19.09 -4.97 -8.85
CA LEU A 3 18.25 -5.62 -9.86
C LEU A 3 18.73 -7.07 -10.02
N ALA A 4 17.84 -8.01 -10.34
CA ALA A 4 18.13 -9.45 -10.34
C ALA A 4 19.40 -9.81 -11.14
N ASP A 5 19.81 -8.93 -12.05
CA ASP A 5 20.94 -9.11 -12.97
C ASP A 5 22.24 -8.40 -12.52
N GLY A 6 22.29 -7.82 -11.31
CA GLY A 6 23.49 -7.15 -10.80
C GLY A 6 23.84 -5.83 -11.49
N SER A 7 22.96 -5.32 -12.36
CA SER A 7 23.15 -4.07 -13.10
C SER A 7 22.88 -2.83 -12.24
N ILE A 8 23.64 -1.76 -12.53
CA ILE A 8 23.45 -0.45 -11.91
C ILE A 8 22.10 0.11 -12.39
N PRO A 9 21.23 0.60 -11.50
CA PRO A 9 19.92 1.12 -11.90
C PRO A 9 20.12 2.34 -12.80
N ILE A 10 19.66 2.22 -14.05
CA ILE A 10 19.70 3.33 -15.02
C ILE A 10 18.62 4.35 -14.63
N PRO A 11 18.99 5.60 -14.29
CA PRO A 11 18.04 6.65 -14.00
C PRO A 11 17.22 6.96 -15.28
N GLY A 12 15.90 6.84 -15.18
CA GLY A 12 14.97 7.03 -16.31
C GLY A 12 14.27 5.75 -16.77
N TYR A 13 14.91 4.60 -16.62
CA TYR A 13 14.30 3.30 -16.90
C TYR A 13 13.67 2.69 -15.64
N HIS A 14 14.38 2.78 -14.51
CA HIS A 14 13.90 2.22 -13.25
C HIS A 14 13.09 3.24 -12.46
N ARG A 15 12.05 2.74 -11.77
CA ARG A 15 11.20 3.54 -10.88
C ARG A 15 11.46 3.13 -9.43
N ILE A 16 11.45 4.11 -8.52
CA ILE A 16 11.58 3.84 -7.08
C ILE A 16 10.19 3.61 -6.50
N CYS A 17 9.99 2.47 -5.83
CA CYS A 17 8.76 2.23 -5.08
C CYS A 17 8.73 3.12 -3.84
N THR A 18 7.69 3.94 -3.71
CA THR A 18 7.55 4.89 -2.57
C THR A 18 7.36 4.22 -1.22
N ARG A 19 7.07 2.90 -1.18
CA ARG A 19 6.87 2.15 0.07
C ARG A 19 8.12 1.44 0.56
N CYS A 20 8.75 0.62 -0.28
CA CYS A 20 9.95 -0.13 0.10
C CYS A 20 11.24 0.61 -0.23
N GLN A 21 11.17 1.76 -0.93
CA GLN A 21 12.31 2.58 -1.32
C GLN A 21 13.37 1.83 -2.16
N LYS A 22 12.95 0.77 -2.88
CA LYS A 22 13.80 0.01 -3.80
C LYS A 22 13.55 0.42 -5.24
N TRP A 23 14.57 0.28 -6.06
CA TRP A 23 14.48 0.39 -7.52
C TRP A 23 13.80 -0.84 -8.09
N HIS A 24 12.95 -0.61 -9.09
CA HIS A 24 12.14 -1.62 -9.75
C HIS A 24 12.03 -1.29 -11.24
N GLU A 25 11.81 -2.32 -12.05
CA GLU A 25 11.43 -2.11 -13.43
C GLU A 25 10.01 -1.52 -13.51
N PRO A 26 9.67 -0.79 -14.58
CA PRO A 26 8.31 -0.25 -14.75
C PRO A 26 7.24 -1.34 -14.74
N GLY A 27 7.57 -2.56 -15.17
CA GLY A 27 6.69 -3.73 -15.19
C GLY A 27 6.47 -4.40 -13.83
N ASP A 28 7.29 -4.11 -12.81
CA ASP A 28 7.19 -4.71 -11.47
C ASP A 28 6.12 -4.06 -10.58
N GLY A 29 5.40 -3.08 -11.10
CA GLY A 29 4.45 -2.31 -10.33
C GLY A 29 3.53 -1.47 -11.18
N SER A 30 2.83 -0.56 -10.52
CA SER A 30 1.97 0.40 -11.21
C SER A 30 2.09 1.78 -10.61
N MET A 31 1.82 2.78 -11.46
CA MET A 31 1.63 4.16 -11.04
C MET A 31 0.26 4.25 -10.39
N VAL A 32 0.23 4.63 -9.11
CA VAL A 32 -1.00 4.75 -8.34
C VAL A 32 -1.13 6.17 -7.82
N LEU A 33 -2.37 6.64 -7.69
CA LEU A 33 -2.60 7.82 -6.88
C LEU A 33 -2.22 7.50 -5.43
N PRO A 34 -1.35 8.32 -4.80
CA PRO A 34 -1.02 8.13 -3.41
C PRO A 34 -2.29 8.20 -2.56
N HIS A 35 -2.45 7.25 -1.65
CA HIS A 35 -3.66 7.12 -0.86
C HIS A 35 -3.76 8.27 0.15
N LYS A 36 -4.95 8.86 0.28
CA LYS A 36 -5.31 10.01 1.14
C LYS A 36 -5.16 9.72 2.65
N ASN A 37 -3.96 9.40 3.12
CA ASN A 37 -3.74 9.08 4.53
C ASN A 37 -2.64 9.97 5.09
N THR A 38 -2.93 11.27 5.26
CA THR A 38 -2.35 12.25 6.23
C THR A 38 -2.43 13.68 5.68
N ASN A 39 -2.89 14.63 6.50
CA ASN A 39 -3.07 16.04 6.14
C ASN A 39 -1.79 16.72 5.59
N ILE A 40 -0.60 16.27 6.00
CA ILE A 40 0.67 16.84 5.54
C ILE A 40 1.03 16.37 4.11
N GLN A 41 0.81 15.09 3.78
CA GLN A 41 1.03 14.61 2.42
C GLN A 41 0.02 15.18 1.43
N GLN A 42 -1.19 15.53 1.89
CA GLN A 42 -2.18 16.23 1.08
C GLN A 42 -1.73 17.64 0.68
N ALA A 43 -1.06 18.39 1.57
CA ALA A 43 -0.53 19.71 1.24
C ALA A 43 0.56 19.62 0.15
N PHE A 44 1.48 18.66 0.27
CA PHE A 44 2.51 18.43 -0.75
C PHE A 44 1.94 17.89 -2.08
N GLN A 45 0.89 17.07 -2.04
CA GLN A 45 0.22 16.61 -3.25
C GLN A 45 -0.59 17.72 -3.92
N ALA A 46 -1.30 18.55 -3.14
CA ALA A 46 -2.02 19.72 -3.64
C ALA A 46 -1.06 20.71 -4.30
N ALA A 47 0.11 20.97 -3.69
CA ALA A 47 1.15 21.81 -4.28
C ALA A 47 1.69 21.24 -5.61
N LYS A 48 1.87 19.92 -5.71
CA LYS A 48 2.29 19.26 -6.96
C LYS A 48 1.22 19.33 -8.05
N ILE A 49 -0.05 19.11 -7.70
CA ILE A 49 -1.17 19.18 -8.63
C ILE A 49 -1.35 20.63 -9.15
N LEU A 50 -1.25 21.62 -8.26
CA LEU A 50 -1.31 23.04 -8.63
C LEU A 50 -0.10 23.49 -9.46
N GLY A 51 1.06 22.85 -9.26
CA GLY A 51 2.28 23.06 -10.05
C GLY A 51 2.34 22.29 -11.37
N GLY A 52 1.28 21.60 -11.78
CA GLY A 52 1.24 20.82 -13.02
C GLY A 52 2.11 19.56 -13.03
N VAL A 53 2.51 19.06 -11.86
CA VAL A 53 3.31 17.83 -11.72
C VAL A 53 2.38 16.65 -11.51
N ASP A 54 2.52 15.61 -12.32
CA ASP A 54 1.74 14.37 -12.19
C ASP A 54 1.85 13.82 -10.76
N PRO A 55 0.72 13.69 -10.02
CA PRO A 55 0.73 13.26 -8.63
C PRO A 55 0.94 11.75 -8.45
N LEU A 56 1.10 11.03 -9.56
CA LEU A 56 1.20 9.58 -9.59
C LEU A 56 2.53 9.12 -8.98
N VAL A 57 2.44 8.13 -8.07
CA VAL A 57 3.59 7.52 -7.44
C VAL A 57 3.71 6.05 -7.83
N PHE A 58 4.93 5.57 -8.04
CA PHE A 58 5.17 4.17 -8.33
C PHE A 58 5.10 3.32 -7.05
N VAL A 59 4.38 2.19 -7.12
CA VAL A 59 4.32 1.18 -6.05
C VAL A 59 4.45 -0.22 -6.66
N CYS A 60 5.43 -0.99 -6.20
CA CYS A 60 5.66 -2.36 -6.68
C CYS A 60 4.54 -3.34 -6.27
N PHE A 61 4.31 -4.37 -7.08
CA PHE A 61 3.24 -5.35 -6.86
C PHE A 61 3.41 -6.12 -5.57
N GLN A 62 4.64 -6.36 -5.11
CA GLN A 62 4.89 -7.00 -3.83
C GLN A 62 4.32 -6.16 -2.67
N CYS A 63 4.61 -4.86 -2.64
CA CYS A 63 4.06 -3.94 -1.64
C CYS A 63 2.53 -3.78 -1.76
N GLN A 64 1.97 -3.85 -2.98
CA GLN A 64 0.51 -3.84 -3.16
C GLN A 64 -0.12 -5.13 -2.63
N ARG A 65 0.48 -6.30 -2.89
CA ARG A 65 0.01 -7.60 -2.43
C ARG A 65 0.01 -7.68 -0.91
N PHE A 66 1.07 -7.24 -0.25
CA PHE A 66 1.12 -7.18 1.22
C PHE A 66 0.00 -6.32 1.82
N ARG A 67 -0.35 -5.20 1.16
CA ARG A 67 -1.46 -4.35 1.60
C ARG A 67 -2.80 -5.08 1.53
N LYS A 68 -3.08 -5.76 0.42
CA LYS A 68 -4.31 -6.53 0.24
C LYS A 68 -4.40 -7.65 1.27
N MET A 69 -3.32 -8.40 1.49
CA MET A 69 -3.29 -9.48 2.48
C MET A 69 -3.51 -8.96 3.91
N ARG A 70 -2.81 -7.91 4.33
CA ARG A 70 -3.00 -7.33 5.67
C ARG A 70 -4.41 -6.83 5.89
N PHE A 71 -5.00 -6.19 4.90
CA PHE A 71 -6.39 -5.72 4.98
C PHE A 71 -7.36 -6.90 5.15
N SER A 72 -7.20 -7.96 4.35
CA SER A 72 -8.01 -9.17 4.48
C SER A 72 -7.87 -9.85 5.83
N ILE A 73 -6.65 -9.93 6.38
CA ILE A 73 -6.41 -10.50 7.71
C ILE A 73 -7.13 -9.67 8.78
N LEU A 74 -6.96 -8.35 8.77
CA LEU A 74 -7.60 -7.46 9.75
C LEU A 74 -9.13 -7.55 9.71
N VAL A 75 -9.71 -7.53 8.50
CA VAL A 75 -11.16 -7.67 8.32
C VAL A 75 -11.64 -9.06 8.75
N GLY A 76 -10.89 -10.11 8.40
CA GLY A 76 -11.19 -11.48 8.82
C GLY A 76 -11.17 -11.66 10.33
N THR A 77 -10.16 -11.09 11.01
CA THR A 77 -10.07 -11.13 12.48
C THR A 77 -11.20 -10.35 13.14
N ALA A 78 -11.57 -9.19 12.58
CA ALA A 78 -12.68 -8.40 13.12
C ALA A 78 -14.01 -9.15 13.02
N LEU A 79 -14.29 -9.78 11.87
CA LEU A 79 -15.50 -10.60 11.69
C LEU A 79 -15.50 -11.83 12.59
N ALA A 80 -14.36 -12.50 12.76
CA ALA A 80 -14.24 -13.64 13.64
C ALA A 80 -14.51 -13.28 15.11
N LEU A 81 -14.02 -12.12 15.57
CA LEU A 81 -14.30 -11.61 16.92
C LEU A 81 -15.79 -11.30 17.11
N ILE A 82 -16.42 -10.62 16.15
CA ILE A 82 -17.87 -10.34 16.21
C ILE A 82 -18.67 -11.64 16.26
N ALA A 83 -18.33 -12.62 15.42
CA ALA A 83 -19.00 -13.92 15.42
C ALA A 83 -18.81 -14.66 16.76
N ALA A 84 -17.61 -14.62 17.34
CA ALA A 84 -17.34 -15.23 18.63
C ALA A 84 -18.19 -14.58 19.76
N VAL A 85 -18.29 -13.25 19.78
CA VAL A 85 -19.14 -12.52 20.74
C VAL A 85 -20.61 -12.92 20.59
N LEU A 86 -21.14 -12.94 19.36
CA LEU A 86 -22.52 -13.34 19.10
C LEU A 86 -22.82 -14.79 19.52
N ILE A 87 -21.86 -15.69 19.34
CA ILE A 87 -21.98 -17.08 19.80
C ILE A 87 -21.99 -17.15 21.33
N LEU A 88 -21.11 -16.40 22.01
CA LEU A 88 -21.04 -16.35 23.47
C LEU A 88 -22.32 -15.74 24.10
N GLU A 89 -22.91 -14.73 23.45
CA GLU A 89 -24.20 -14.15 23.83
C GLU A 89 -25.34 -15.18 23.66
N LYS A 90 -25.35 -15.92 22.54
CA LYS A 90 -26.32 -16.99 22.28
C LYS A 90 -26.25 -18.14 23.29
N ILE A 91 -25.07 -18.45 23.82
CA ILE A 91 -24.87 -19.49 24.83
C ILE A 91 -25.15 -18.95 26.26
N GLY A 92 -25.38 -17.64 26.42
CA GLY A 92 -25.70 -17.02 27.70
C GLY A 92 -24.51 -16.85 28.63
N ILE A 93 -23.29 -16.92 28.10
CA ILE A 93 -22.04 -16.72 28.87
C ILE A 93 -21.78 -15.23 29.07
N ILE A 94 -22.22 -14.39 28.13
CA ILE A 94 -22.10 -12.94 28.14
C ILE A 94 -23.51 -12.36 27.95
N LYS A 95 -23.86 -11.33 28.74
CA LYS A 95 -25.14 -10.62 28.68
C LYS A 95 -24.98 -9.26 28.04
#